data_AF-A0A8T0DM62-F1
#
_entry.id   AF-A0A8T0DM62-F1
#
_cell.length_a   1.000
_cell.length_b   1.000
_cell.length_c   1.000
_cell.angle_alpha   90.00
_cell.angle_beta   90.00
_cell.angle_gamma   90.00
#
_symmetry.space_group_name_H-M   'P 1'
#
loop_
_entity.id
_entity.type
_entity.pdbx_description
1 polymer ?
#
loop_
_entity_poly.entity_id
_entity_poly.type
_entity_poly.pdbx_seq_one_letter_code
_entity_poly.pdbx_strand_id
1 'polypeptide(L)'
;MVTADVLASNQYPLDSYNLTINGATMDATRAIVLGDMLAIVGAILYGVSSVLQEYIIQKERATTYLTWCMLVSAVISAIYCAALEHVQLTEIVNSVTIHGQRLPRIAIAYFAGYVASMFFLDTLMAFTITRVSAVLINLSLLAADVYSLVAGLFLFHLKFHHLYFVSFALIITGLVFYAARNAKEQEKLSSETK
;
A
#
# COMPACT_ATOMS: atom_id res chain seq x y z
N MET A 1 -14.67 8.49 8.60
CA MET A 1 -14.47 8.87 7.18
C MET A 1 -15.81 9.06 6.51
N VAL A 2 -16.64 8.01 6.39
CA VAL A 2 -18.03 8.07 5.86
C VAL A 2 -18.85 9.28 6.34
N THR A 3 -18.93 9.53 7.65
CA THR A 3 -19.77 10.63 8.17
C THR A 3 -19.22 12.01 7.83
N ALA A 4 -17.88 12.17 7.78
CA ALA A 4 -17.25 13.45 7.46
C ALA A 4 -17.40 13.78 5.97
N ASP A 5 -17.29 12.77 5.10
CA ASP A 5 -17.41 12.94 3.65
C ASP A 5 -18.89 13.08 3.21
N VAL A 6 -19.81 12.38 3.88
CA VAL A 6 -21.26 12.59 3.72
C VAL A 6 -21.70 13.96 4.26
N LEU A 7 -21.12 14.44 5.36
CA LEU A 7 -21.40 15.79 5.86
C LEU A 7 -20.79 16.88 4.95
N ALA A 8 -19.61 16.64 4.39
CA ALA A 8 -19.00 17.54 3.41
C ALA A 8 -19.78 17.59 2.09
N SER A 9 -20.27 16.45 1.58
CA SER A 9 -21.12 16.39 0.37
C SER A 9 -22.53 16.96 0.59
N ASN A 10 -23.04 16.95 1.82
CA ASN A 10 -24.30 17.61 2.17
C ASN A 10 -24.16 19.14 2.31
N GLN A 11 -22.95 19.65 2.61
CA GLN A 11 -22.67 21.09 2.64
C GLN A 11 -22.41 21.68 1.25
N TYR A 12 -21.93 20.87 0.30
CA TYR A 12 -21.74 21.24 -1.10
C TYR A 12 -22.50 20.26 -1.99
N PRO A 13 -23.78 20.54 -2.36
CA PRO A 13 -24.55 19.63 -3.20
C PRO A 13 -23.79 19.39 -4.51
N LEU A 14 -23.25 18.18 -4.65
CA LEU A 14 -22.54 17.69 -5.84
C LEU A 14 -23.54 17.36 -6.98
N ASP A 15 -24.61 18.15 -7.12
CA ASP A 15 -25.76 17.93 -8.01
C ASP A 15 -25.42 18.03 -9.52
N SER A 16 -24.13 18.15 -9.89
CA SER A 16 -23.75 18.40 -11.29
C SER A 16 -22.45 17.73 -11.78
N TYR A 17 -21.76 16.92 -10.96
CA TYR A 17 -20.61 16.15 -11.44
C TYR A 17 -21.02 14.71 -11.71
N ASN A 18 -21.62 14.48 -12.88
CA ASN A 18 -21.75 13.15 -13.45
C ASN A 18 -20.35 12.61 -13.73
N LEU A 19 -19.84 11.75 -12.86
CA LEU A 19 -18.55 11.10 -13.08
C LEU A 19 -18.80 9.93 -14.03
N THR A 20 -18.42 10.10 -15.29
CA THR A 20 -18.51 9.04 -16.29
C THR A 20 -17.34 8.08 -16.10
N ILE A 21 -17.57 6.97 -15.41
CA ILE A 21 -16.61 5.87 -15.33
C ILE A 21 -17.12 4.77 -16.26
N ASN A 22 -16.33 4.42 -17.28
CA ASN A 22 -16.65 3.37 -18.27
C ASN A 22 -18.04 3.52 -18.92
N GLY A 23 -18.44 4.75 -19.25
CA GLY A 23 -19.72 5.03 -19.94
C GLY A 23 -20.97 5.02 -19.04
N ALA A 24 -20.84 4.75 -17.74
CA ALA A 24 -21.92 4.88 -16.77
C ALA A 24 -21.78 6.21 -16.00
N THR A 25 -22.83 7.04 -16.00
CA THR A 25 -22.92 8.25 -15.17
C THR A 25 -23.18 7.83 -13.72
N MET A 26 -22.17 7.96 -12.86
CA MET A 26 -22.33 7.74 -11.42
C MET A 26 -22.39 9.07 -10.69
N ASP A 27 -23.36 9.21 -9.79
CA ASP A 27 -23.41 10.34 -8.85
C ASP A 27 -22.11 10.35 -8.02
N ALA A 28 -21.51 11.52 -7.82
CA ALA A 28 -20.26 11.65 -7.05
C ALA A 28 -20.36 11.00 -5.66
N THR A 29 -21.51 11.10 -5.00
CA THR A 29 -21.80 10.45 -3.71
C THR A 29 -21.72 8.92 -3.80
N ARG A 30 -22.17 8.31 -4.90
CA ARG A 30 -22.10 6.85 -5.10
C ARG A 30 -20.66 6.39 -5.33
N ALA A 31 -19.87 7.17 -6.06
CA ALA A 31 -18.45 6.86 -6.30
C ALA A 31 -17.64 6.90 -4.98
N ILE A 32 -17.90 7.88 -4.12
CA ILE A 32 -17.27 7.98 -2.79
C ILE A 32 -17.62 6.74 -1.94
N VAL A 33 -18.91 6.40 -1.85
CA VAL A 33 -19.35 5.23 -1.07
C VAL A 33 -18.78 3.93 -1.62
N LEU A 34 -18.69 3.78 -2.95
CA LEU A 34 -18.08 2.60 -3.57
C LEU A 34 -16.59 2.51 -3.24
N GLY A 35 -15.87 3.63 -3.29
CA GLY A 35 -14.45 3.71 -2.90
C GLY A 35 -14.22 3.30 -1.44
N ASP A 36 -15.03 3.82 -0.52
CA ASP A 36 -14.95 3.47 0.91
C ASP A 36 -15.24 1.99 1.15
N MET A 37 -16.28 1.43 0.52
CA MET A 37 -16.60 0.01 0.64
C MET A 37 -15.48 -0.86 0.08
N LEU A 38 -14.88 -0.46 -1.06
CA LEU A 38 -13.76 -1.16 -1.65
C LEU A 38 -12.51 -1.10 -0.76
N ALA A 39 -12.26 0.03 -0.11
CA ALA A 39 -11.17 0.20 0.85
C ALA A 39 -11.35 -0.70 2.09
N ILE A 40 -12.56 -0.78 2.64
CA ILE A 40 -12.88 -1.66 3.78
C ILE A 40 -12.70 -3.13 3.38
N VAL A 41 -13.24 -3.54 2.24
CA VAL A 41 -13.09 -4.90 1.72
C VAL A 41 -11.61 -5.23 1.50
N GLY A 42 -10.84 -4.30 0.93
CA GLY A 42 -9.39 -4.43 0.75
C GLY A 42 -8.65 -4.61 2.08
N ALA A 43 -9.00 -3.83 3.12
CA ALA A 43 -8.39 -3.94 4.43
C ALA A 43 -8.68 -5.30 5.10
N ILE A 44 -9.91 -5.81 4.99
CA ILE A 44 -10.28 -7.13 5.51
C ILE A 44 -9.51 -8.23 4.78
N LEU A 45 -9.50 -8.19 3.44
CA LEU A 45 -8.78 -9.15 2.62
C LEU A 45 -7.28 -9.15 2.92
N TYR A 46 -6.68 -7.97 3.11
CA TYR A 46 -5.28 -7.84 3.48
C TYR A 46 -4.98 -8.46 4.85
N GLY A 47 -5.85 -8.23 5.84
CA GLY A 47 -5.72 -8.86 7.16
C GLY A 47 -5.82 -10.38 7.09
N VAL A 48 -6.81 -10.92 6.36
CA VAL A 48 -6.97 -12.37 6.16
C VAL A 48 -5.77 -12.96 5.42
N SER A 49 -5.28 -12.29 4.37
CA SER A 49 -4.12 -12.73 3.60
C SER A 49 -2.85 -12.77 4.47
N SER A 50 -2.64 -11.76 5.31
CA SER A 50 -1.51 -11.67 6.23
C SER A 50 -1.48 -12.85 7.21
N VAL A 51 -2.63 -13.17 7.81
CA VAL A 51 -2.75 -14.30 8.76
C VAL A 51 -2.60 -15.64 8.04
N LEU A 52 -3.17 -15.79 6.85
CA LEU A 52 -3.07 -17.02 6.07
C LEU A 52 -1.61 -17.28 5.64
N GLN A 53 -0.88 -16.24 5.25
CA GLN A 53 0.52 -16.34 4.89
C GLN A 53 1.37 -16.80 6.08
N GLU A 54 1.14 -16.25 7.26
CA GLU A 54 1.80 -16.69 8.50
C GLU A 54 1.46 -18.16 8.83
N TYR A 55 0.20 -18.56 8.68
CA TYR A 55 -0.23 -19.95 8.91
C TYR A 55 0.47 -20.94 7.96
N ILE A 56 0.60 -20.60 6.67
CA ILE A 56 1.22 -21.48 5.68
C ILE A 56 2.73 -21.61 5.90
N ILE A 57 3.40 -20.51 6.27
CA ILE A 57 4.83 -20.49 6.59
C ILE A 57 5.18 -21.40 7.78
N GLN A 58 4.29 -21.52 8.76
CA GLN A 58 4.49 -22.41 9.90
C GLN A 58 4.34 -23.90 9.54
N LYS A 59 3.62 -24.22 8.46
CA LYS A 59 3.26 -25.61 8.11
C LYS A 59 4.19 -26.25 7.07
N GLU A 60 4.80 -25.48 6.17
CA GLU A 60 5.69 -25.96 5.10
C GLU A 60 7.08 -25.32 5.12
N ARG A 61 7.99 -25.73 4.22
CA ARG A 61 9.26 -25.02 3.97
C ARG A 61 8.96 -23.62 3.44
N ALA A 62 8.93 -22.66 4.36
CA ALA A 62 8.54 -21.26 4.15
C ALA A 62 9.09 -20.62 2.87
N THR A 63 10.38 -20.79 2.58
CA THR A 63 11.05 -20.16 1.43
C THR A 63 10.60 -20.69 0.08
N THR A 64 10.41 -22.01 -0.06
CA THR A 64 9.98 -22.60 -1.33
C THR A 64 8.54 -22.21 -1.65
N TYR A 65 7.65 -22.30 -0.66
CA TYR A 65 6.24 -21.93 -0.83
C TYR A 65 6.07 -20.45 -1.20
N LEU A 66 6.77 -19.55 -0.50
CA LEU A 66 6.67 -18.11 -0.76
C LEU A 66 7.17 -17.74 -2.16
N THR A 67 8.26 -18.37 -2.62
CA THR A 67 8.79 -18.14 -3.96
C THR A 67 7.75 -18.53 -5.03
N TRP A 68 7.08 -19.67 -4.86
CA TRP A 68 6.00 -20.08 -5.78
C TRP A 68 4.79 -19.15 -5.71
N CYS A 69 4.39 -18.71 -4.52
CA CYS A 69 3.29 -17.77 -4.34
C CYS A 69 3.58 -16.43 -5.05
N MET A 70 4.77 -15.87 -4.86
CA MET A 70 5.20 -14.63 -5.50
C MET A 70 5.28 -14.75 -7.03
N LEU A 71 5.77 -15.88 -7.55
CA LEU A 71 5.81 -16.14 -8.99
C LEU A 71 4.40 -16.17 -9.60
N VAL A 72 3.45 -16.85 -8.94
CA VAL A 72 2.05 -16.90 -9.40
C VAL A 72 1.42 -15.51 -9.35
N SER A 73 1.62 -14.76 -8.27
CA SER A 73 1.13 -13.38 -8.14
C SER A 73 1.70 -12.45 -9.21
N ALA A 74 2.99 -12.58 -9.56
CA ALA A 74 3.62 -11.81 -10.62
C ALA A 74 3.01 -12.09 -12.00
N VAL A 75 2.72 -13.36 -12.32
CA VAL A 75 2.07 -13.73 -13.58
C VAL A 75 0.65 -13.18 -13.66
N ILE A 76 -0.13 -13.31 -12.57
CA ILE A 76 -1.49 -12.78 -12.51
C ILE A 76 -1.49 -11.26 -12.66
N SER A 77 -0.60 -10.55 -11.96
CA SER A 77 -0.45 -9.10 -12.06
C SER A 77 -0.08 -8.65 -13.48
N ALA A 78 0.84 -9.36 -14.14
CA ALA A 78 1.21 -9.08 -15.53
C ALA A 78 0.02 -9.23 -16.49
N ILE A 79 -0.82 -10.25 -16.30
CA ILE A 79 -2.04 -10.46 -17.08
C ILE A 79 -3.04 -9.31 -16.84
N TYR A 80 -3.26 -8.91 -15.59
CA TYR A 80 -4.16 -7.79 -15.26
C TYR A 80 -3.69 -6.47 -15.88
N CYS A 81 -2.39 -6.16 -15.79
CA CYS A 81 -1.79 -4.99 -16.43
C CYS A 81 -1.97 -5.04 -17.96
N ALA A 82 -1.71 -6.19 -18.58
CA ALA A 82 -1.92 -6.36 -20.03
C ALA A 82 -3.40 -6.28 -20.46
N ALA A 83 -4.35 -6.64 -19.61
CA ALA A 83 -5.78 -6.61 -19.96
C ALA A 83 -6.41 -5.24 -19.70
N LEU A 84 -6.21 -4.65 -18.52
CA LEU A 84 -6.88 -3.42 -18.09
C LEU A 84 -6.19 -2.16 -18.59
N GLU A 85 -4.86 -2.18 -18.72
CA GLU A 85 -4.06 -0.98 -19.00
C GLU A 85 -3.54 -0.94 -20.44
N HIS A 86 -3.96 -1.87 -21.31
CA HIS A 86 -3.46 -1.96 -22.69
C HIS A 86 -3.62 -0.63 -23.46
N VAL A 87 -4.68 0.12 -23.21
CA VAL A 87 -4.92 1.42 -23.85
C VAL A 87 -3.95 2.48 -23.32
N GLN A 88 -3.79 2.60 -22.00
CA GLN A 88 -2.85 3.58 -21.41
C GLN A 88 -1.39 3.22 -21.71
N LEU A 89 -1.03 1.93 -21.75
CA LEU A 89 0.31 1.48 -22.16
C LEU A 89 0.57 1.81 -23.63
N THR A 90 -0.44 1.65 -24.49
CA THR A 90 -0.33 2.04 -25.91
C THR A 90 -0.19 3.56 -26.06
N GLU A 91 -0.86 4.36 -25.23
CA GLU A 91 -0.65 5.80 -25.17
C GLU A 91 0.73 6.16 -24.61
N ILE A 92 1.23 5.52 -23.55
CA ILE A 92 2.58 5.80 -23.02
C ILE A 92 3.67 5.43 -24.05
N VAL A 93 3.43 4.37 -24.84
CA VAL A 93 4.36 3.92 -25.90
C VAL A 93 4.25 4.77 -27.17
N ASN A 94 3.05 5.19 -27.59
CA ASN A 94 2.83 5.94 -28.84
C ASN A 94 2.71 7.47 -28.69
N SER A 95 2.30 8.00 -27.54
CA SER A 95 1.88 9.40 -27.37
C SER A 95 2.87 10.30 -26.62
N VAL A 96 4.15 9.92 -26.50
CA VAL A 96 5.19 10.88 -26.09
C VAL A 96 5.69 11.69 -27.29
N THR A 97 4.80 12.53 -27.84
CA THR A 97 5.17 13.73 -28.58
C THR A 97 4.56 14.93 -27.86
N ILE A 98 5.05 15.22 -26.66
CA ILE A 98 4.81 16.50 -26.00
C ILE A 98 6.09 17.32 -26.23
N HIS A 99 5.99 18.45 -26.94
CA HIS A 99 7.08 19.43 -27.13
C HIS A 99 8.35 18.99 -27.90
N GLY A 100 8.25 18.11 -28.90
CA GLY A 100 9.35 17.89 -29.84
C GLY A 100 10.65 17.30 -29.25
N GLN A 101 10.63 16.81 -28.00
CA GLN A 101 11.71 16.02 -27.42
C GLN A 101 11.28 14.57 -27.18
N ARG A 102 12.14 13.63 -27.63
CA ARG A 102 11.96 12.20 -27.41
C ARG A 102 12.15 11.86 -25.92
N LEU A 103 11.07 11.88 -25.14
CA LEU A 103 11.04 11.48 -23.73
C LEU A 103 10.85 9.96 -23.42
N PRO A 104 10.72 8.98 -24.36
CA PRO A 104 10.26 7.64 -23.97
C PRO A 104 11.26 6.89 -23.07
N ARG A 105 12.58 7.18 -23.19
CA ARG A 105 13.60 6.44 -22.42
C ARG A 105 13.57 6.75 -20.93
N ILE A 106 13.30 8.01 -20.56
CA ILE A 106 13.27 8.43 -19.15
C ILE A 106 12.03 7.87 -18.46
N ALA A 107 10.86 7.90 -19.11
CA ALA A 107 9.63 7.37 -18.54
C ALA A 107 9.68 5.86 -18.37
N ILE A 108 10.21 5.14 -19.37
CA ILE A 108 10.46 3.70 -19.29
C ILE A 108 11.48 3.40 -18.19
N ALA A 109 12.53 4.21 -18.02
CA ALA A 109 13.52 4.03 -16.96
C ALA A 109 12.92 4.24 -15.56
N TYR A 110 12.07 5.24 -15.36
CA TYR A 110 11.37 5.44 -14.09
C TYR A 110 10.36 4.32 -13.80
N PHE A 111 9.62 3.87 -14.81
CA PHE A 111 8.71 2.74 -14.67
C PHE A 111 9.47 1.45 -14.35
N ALA A 112 10.55 1.16 -15.07
CA ALA A 112 11.42 0.01 -14.79
C ALA A 112 12.07 0.11 -13.41
N GLY A 113 12.49 1.31 -12.99
CA GLY A 113 13.02 1.57 -11.65
C GLY A 113 11.97 1.36 -10.56
N TYR A 114 10.73 1.78 -10.78
CA TYR A 114 9.60 1.52 -9.89
C TYR A 114 9.32 0.02 -9.75
N VAL A 115 9.20 -0.70 -10.87
CA VAL A 115 8.98 -2.15 -10.88
C VAL A 115 10.12 -2.89 -10.18
N ALA A 116 11.37 -2.52 -10.45
CA ALA A 116 12.54 -3.12 -9.79
C ALA A 116 12.56 -2.86 -8.29
N SER A 117 12.19 -1.64 -7.86
CA SER A 117 12.12 -1.27 -6.44
C SER A 117 11.01 -2.02 -5.71
N MET A 118 9.83 -2.14 -6.32
CA MET A 118 8.72 -2.93 -5.78
C MET A 118 9.08 -4.41 -5.67
N PHE A 119 9.68 -4.98 -6.73
CA PHE A 119 10.16 -6.37 -6.69
C PHE A 119 11.16 -6.61 -5.56
N PHE A 120 12.08 -5.66 -5.34
CA PHE A 120 13.05 -5.74 -4.25
C PHE A 120 12.38 -5.66 -2.87
N LEU A 121 11.45 -4.73 -2.67
CA LEU A 121 10.70 -4.58 -1.42
C LEU A 121 9.86 -5.83 -1.12
N ASP A 122 9.13 -6.34 -2.11
CA ASP A 122 8.29 -7.52 -1.96
C ASP A 122 9.11 -8.77 -1.64
N THR A 123 10.28 -8.92 -2.29
CA THR A 123 11.23 -10.00 -1.99
C THR A 123 11.79 -9.88 -0.58
N LEU A 124 12.14 -8.67 -0.14
CA LEU A 124 12.62 -8.44 1.21
C LEU A 124 11.53 -8.71 2.25
N MET A 125 10.28 -8.33 1.96
CA MET A 125 9.12 -8.61 2.82
C MET A 125 8.86 -10.11 2.91
N ALA A 126 8.92 -10.82 1.79
CA ALA A 126 8.81 -12.27 1.74
C ALA A 126 9.94 -12.99 2.50
N PHE A 127 11.17 -12.47 2.44
CA PHE A 127 12.25 -13.00 3.26
C PHE A 127 12.00 -12.72 4.75
N THR A 128 11.55 -11.51 5.08
CA THR A 128 11.36 -11.05 6.45
C THR A 128 10.26 -11.85 7.17
N ILE A 129 9.19 -12.25 6.48
CA ILE A 129 8.12 -13.08 7.08
C ILE A 129 8.57 -14.48 7.48
N THR A 130 9.70 -14.97 6.96
CA THR A 130 10.29 -16.23 7.45
C THR A 130 11.00 -16.06 8.81
N ARG A 131 11.25 -14.82 9.24
CA ARG A 131 11.99 -14.46 10.46
C ARG A 131 11.10 -13.77 11.50
N VAL A 132 10.00 -13.14 11.09
CA VAL A 132 9.06 -12.41 11.94
C VAL A 132 7.60 -12.65 11.51
N SER A 133 6.65 -12.49 12.44
CA SER A 133 5.21 -12.62 12.16
C SER A 133 4.67 -11.55 11.22
N ALA A 134 3.52 -11.82 10.58
CA ALA A 134 2.88 -10.88 9.65
C ALA A 134 2.51 -9.55 10.33
N VAL A 135 2.18 -9.59 11.63
CA VAL A 135 1.90 -8.39 12.44
C VAL A 135 3.12 -7.48 12.55
N LEU A 136 4.32 -8.05 12.73
CA LEU A 136 5.56 -7.27 12.84
C LEU A 136 5.95 -6.60 11.53
N ILE A 137 5.62 -7.22 10.40
CA ILE A 137 5.86 -6.64 9.06
C ILE A 137 4.96 -5.45 8.83
N ASN A 138 3.66 -5.59 9.12
CA ASN A 138 2.70 -4.49 8.98
C ASN A 138 3.05 -3.32 9.91
N LEU A 139 3.58 -3.62 11.09
CA LEU A 139 4.11 -2.61 12.00
C LEU A 139 5.38 -1.93 11.45
N SER A 140 6.26 -2.70 10.82
CA SER A 140 7.50 -2.17 10.21
C SER A 140 7.20 -1.28 9.02
N LEU A 141 6.17 -1.60 8.23
CA LEU A 141 5.64 -0.76 7.15
C LEU A 141 5.11 0.58 7.70
N LEU A 142 4.32 0.53 8.78
CA LEU A 142 3.83 1.74 9.44
C LEU A 142 4.98 2.61 9.96
N ALA A 143 6.05 2.00 10.46
CA ALA A 143 7.26 2.71 10.87
C ALA A 143 8.03 3.29 9.67
N ALA A 144 8.09 2.58 8.54
CA ALA A 144 8.75 3.06 7.33
C ALA A 144 8.08 4.34 6.80
N ASP A 145 6.75 4.42 6.83
CA ASP A 145 5.99 5.62 6.45
C ASP A 145 6.35 6.83 7.33
N VAL A 146 6.54 6.61 8.63
CA VAL A 146 7.00 7.61 9.59
C VAL A 146 8.39 8.12 9.23
N TYR A 147 9.35 7.23 8.92
CA TYR A 147 10.69 7.65 8.52
C TYR A 147 10.71 8.38 7.18
N SER A 148 9.91 7.93 6.21
CA SER A 148 9.74 8.59 4.92
C SER A 148 9.21 10.02 5.09
N LEU A 149 8.27 10.22 5.99
CA LEU A 149 7.71 11.53 6.34
C LEU A 149 8.75 12.45 6.98
N VAL A 150 9.51 11.96 7.95
CA VAL A 150 10.60 12.72 8.59
C VAL A 150 11.65 13.11 7.55
N ALA A 151 12.06 12.18 6.69
CA ALA A 151 12.95 12.47 5.58
C ALA A 151 12.34 13.52 4.64
N GLY A 152 11.04 13.44 4.33
CA GLY A 152 10.32 14.42 3.52
C GLY A 152 10.34 15.84 4.10
N LEU A 153 10.22 15.96 5.42
CA LEU A 153 10.29 17.24 6.13
C LEU A 153 11.71 17.83 6.11
N PHE A 154 12.73 16.99 6.31
CA PHE A 154 14.13 17.42 6.39
C PHE A 154 14.77 17.65 5.01
N LEU A 155 14.50 16.83 4.00
CA LEU A 155 15.08 16.95 2.65
C LEU A 155 14.31 17.92 1.75
N PHE A 156 12.97 17.93 1.81
CA PHE A 156 12.13 18.67 0.86
C PHE A 156 11.43 19.89 1.47
N HIS A 157 11.62 20.16 2.77
CA HIS A 157 11.01 21.29 3.50
C HIS A 157 9.51 21.46 3.23
N LEU A 158 8.78 20.34 3.12
CA LEU A 158 7.34 20.34 2.85
C LEU A 158 6.57 20.99 4.02
N LYS A 159 5.69 21.95 3.69
CA LYS A 159 4.81 22.62 4.65
C LYS A 159 3.59 21.76 4.94
N PHE A 160 3.60 21.03 6.06
CA PHE A 160 2.47 20.21 6.49
C PHE A 160 1.46 20.99 7.32
N HIS A 161 0.19 20.63 7.19
CA HIS A 161 -0.89 21.14 8.04
C HIS A 161 -0.80 20.55 9.46
N HIS A 162 -1.22 21.29 10.48
CA HIS A 162 -1.04 20.91 11.89
C HIS A 162 -1.67 19.55 12.26
N LEU A 163 -2.80 19.16 11.63
CA LEU A 163 -3.42 17.85 11.84
C LEU A 163 -2.48 16.68 11.52
N TYR A 164 -1.54 16.87 10.60
CA TYR A 164 -0.60 15.84 10.18
C TYR A 164 0.37 15.47 11.31
N PHE A 165 0.82 16.46 12.07
CA PHE A 165 1.66 16.24 13.27
C PHE A 165 0.90 15.52 14.38
N VAL A 166 -0.40 15.78 14.53
CA VAL A 166 -1.25 15.08 15.52
C VAL A 166 -1.42 13.61 15.15
N SER A 167 -1.74 13.30 13.89
CA SER A 167 -1.83 11.92 13.40
C SER A 167 -0.51 11.18 13.57
N PHE A 168 0.61 11.85 13.31
CA PHE A 168 1.94 11.29 13.48
C PHE A 168 2.26 10.95 14.93
N ALA A 169 1.95 11.84 15.87
CA ALA A 169 2.13 11.58 17.30
C ALA A 169 1.33 10.35 17.76
N LEU A 170 0.10 10.19 17.26
CA LEU A 170 -0.73 9.02 17.55
C LEU A 170 -0.12 7.73 16.97
N ILE A 171 0.37 7.76 15.73
CA ILE A 171 1.02 6.61 15.08
C ILE A 171 2.28 6.18 15.85
N ILE A 172 3.17 7.13 16.18
CA ILE A 172 4.37 6.87 16.98
C ILE A 172 4.01 6.30 18.35
N THR A 173 3.01 6.87 19.02
CA THR A 173 2.58 6.39 20.33
C THR A 173 2.08 4.95 20.26
N GLY A 174 1.24 4.62 19.27
CA GLY A 174 0.78 3.24 19.02
C GLY A 174 1.92 2.27 18.73
N LEU A 175 2.88 2.70 17.90
CA LEU A 175 4.08 1.91 17.56
C LEU A 175 4.93 1.60 18.80
N VAL A 176 5.19 2.61 19.64
CA VAL A 176 5.95 2.46 20.88
C VAL A 176 5.25 1.52 21.86
N PHE A 177 3.93 1.66 22.05
CA PHE A 177 3.18 0.77 22.92
C PHE A 177 3.22 -0.69 22.45
N TYR A 178 3.06 -0.92 21.15
CA TYR A 178 3.13 -2.27 20.59
C TYR A 178 4.54 -2.86 20.74
N ALA A 179 5.59 -2.11 20.38
CA ALA A 179 6.98 -2.57 20.49
C ALA A 179 7.37 -2.88 21.94
N ALA A 180 6.96 -2.02 22.89
CA ALA A 180 7.22 -2.24 24.31
C ALA A 180 6.53 -3.49 24.86
N ARG A 181 5.32 -3.82 24.38
CA ARG A 181 4.61 -5.03 24.77
C ARG A 181 5.30 -6.29 24.22
N ASN A 182 5.66 -6.30 22.94
CA ASN A 182 6.36 -7.44 22.34
C ASN A 182 7.72 -7.70 23.00
N ALA A 183 8.47 -6.64 23.33
CA ALA A 183 9.75 -6.78 24.03
C ALA A 183 9.60 -7.47 25.40
N LYS A 184 8.55 -7.11 26.16
CA LYS A 184 8.25 -7.74 27.46
C LYS A 184 7.84 -9.21 27.34
N GLU A 185 7.07 -9.55 26.30
CA GLU A 185 6.66 -10.95 26.06
C GLU A 185 7.88 -11.83 25.69
N GLN A 186 8.84 -11.31 24.93
CA GLN A 186 10.09 -12.01 24.61
C GLN A 186 11.01 -12.19 25.83
N GLU A 187 11.11 -11.18 26.70
CA GLU A 187 11.92 -11.24 27.92
C GLU A 187 11.40 -12.30 28.91
N LYS A 188 10.08 -12.41 29.07
CA LYS A 188 9.45 -13.45 29.90
C LYS A 188 9.76 -14.86 29.39
N LEU A 189 9.63 -15.10 28.09
CA LEU A 189 9.89 -16.40 27.49
C LEU A 189 11.36 -16.84 27.64
N SER A 190 12.30 -15.89 27.56
CA SER A 190 13.72 -16.14 27.80
C SER A 190 14.05 -16.41 29.27
N SER A 191 13.22 -15.95 30.21
CA SER A 191 13.40 -16.18 31.65
C SER A 191 12.82 -17.50 32.14
N GLU A 192 11.79 -18.03 31.48
CA GLU A 192 11.20 -19.36 31.79
C GLU A 192 11.97 -20.53 31.14
N THR A 193 12.81 -20.25 30.13
CA THR A 193 13.64 -21.27 29.46
C THR A 193 15.01 -21.46 30.13
N LYS A 194 15.33 -20.69 31.18
CA LYS A 194 16.56 -20.80 31.99
C LYS A 194 16.29 -21.49 33.31
#